data_AF-A0A1I8B6M7-F1
#
_entry.id   AF-A0A1I8B6M7-F1
#
_cell.length_a   1.000
_cell.length_b   1.000
_cell.length_c   1.000
_cell.angle_alpha   90.00
_cell.angle_beta   90.00
_cell.angle_gamma   90.00
#
_symmetry.space_group_name_H-M   'P 1'
#
loop_
_entity.id
_entity.type
_entity.pdbx_description
1 polymer ?
#
loop_
_entity_poly.entity_id
_entity_poly.type
_entity_poly.pdbx_seq_one_letter_code
_entity_poly.pdbx_strand_id
1 'polypeptide(L)'
;MFKKILGEHVKNHCLLLAVQLTLRYINMEKSTSENVKFQRLVNGKGARARLYRCNLIKDMLAQLKKQGIVYSPSLKHYSIEEHVPLIQKYFNTRFPGQYRLSVFGENGQMRPIYKGTDRAKKDICLYLKDGHYYGIRKLNTLFGKNLYYCLECETTYHKKKEHRQTCLAKCPRCCGMGADFPCKQIEGFELYCSKCSNIFRNPICYNRHIENAICRVFKRCKECGQIYRLKNKLVDENSNKDGHSCFIRFCSLCRSWHRREEQCFVQPIVPKQNHDYLMAMLFCSMCMRNNKWMEENTGCCRICLPATSRIQSWTGARYDNPLREFLQWLIFGLGRERTGRTYAISHYGGWVIFKVYLFFKAINQSVIALKFIRWLEHKTGLHIQH
;
A
#
# COMPACT_ATOMS: atom_id res chain seq x y z
N MET A 1 -9.41 11.59 -9.72
CA MET A 1 -8.32 11.82 -10.70
C MET A 1 -8.94 12.51 -11.91
N PHE A 2 -8.46 13.69 -12.31
CA PHE A 2 -9.11 14.50 -13.35
C PHE A 2 -8.77 13.94 -14.73
N LYS A 3 -9.76 13.34 -15.39
CA LYS A 3 -9.62 12.73 -16.72
C LYS A 3 -10.11 13.73 -17.79
N LYS A 4 -9.24 14.02 -18.75
CA LYS A 4 -9.45 14.69 -20.06
C LYS A 4 -9.70 16.21 -20.08
N ILE A 5 -9.08 16.82 -21.10
CA ILE A 5 -9.19 18.21 -21.61
C ILE A 5 -8.12 19.18 -21.08
N LEU A 6 -6.88 18.96 -21.51
CA LEU A 6 -5.87 20.02 -21.65
C LEU A 6 -5.52 20.12 -23.14
N GLY A 7 -5.67 21.30 -23.74
CA GLY A 7 -5.30 21.55 -25.14
C GLY A 7 -3.80 21.38 -25.38
N GLU A 8 -3.37 21.24 -26.64
CA GLU A 8 -1.99 20.85 -27.02
C GLU A 8 -0.88 21.70 -26.39
N HIS A 9 -1.04 23.02 -26.33
CA HIS A 9 -0.07 23.91 -25.66
C HIS A 9 0.07 23.68 -24.15
N VAL A 10 -0.96 23.13 -23.49
CA VAL A 10 -0.94 22.80 -22.07
C VAL A 10 -0.48 21.35 -21.85
N LYS A 11 -0.59 20.48 -22.87
CA LYS A 11 -0.07 19.09 -22.81
C LYS A 11 1.44 19.10 -22.55
N ASN A 12 2.17 20.00 -23.21
CA ASN A 12 3.62 20.12 -23.06
C ASN A 12 4.04 20.56 -21.65
N HIS A 13 3.18 21.27 -20.89
CA HIS A 13 3.48 21.77 -19.53
C HIS A 13 2.63 21.19 -18.41
N CYS A 14 2.18 19.95 -18.56
CA CYS A 14 1.38 19.28 -17.55
C CYS A 14 2.06 19.21 -16.17
N LEU A 15 3.39 19.06 -16.09
CA LEU A 15 4.14 19.07 -14.83
C LEU A 15 4.00 20.40 -14.08
N LEU A 16 4.39 21.52 -14.72
CA LEU A 16 4.33 22.85 -14.11
C LEU A 16 2.91 23.22 -13.69
N LEU A 17 1.94 22.92 -14.55
CA LEU A 17 0.54 23.17 -14.24
C LEU A 17 0.06 22.31 -13.06
N ALA A 18 0.39 21.02 -13.03
CA ALA A 18 0.02 20.12 -11.94
C ALA A 18 0.62 20.58 -10.62
N VAL A 19 1.88 21.04 -10.62
CA VAL A 19 2.54 21.62 -9.44
C VAL A 19 1.80 22.87 -8.97
N GLN A 20 1.56 23.85 -9.85
CA GLN A 20 0.89 25.11 -9.48
C GLN A 20 -0.53 24.90 -8.95
N LEU A 21 -1.31 24.05 -9.63
CA LEU A 21 -2.68 23.73 -9.18
C LEU A 21 -2.69 23.01 -7.83
N THR A 22 -1.74 22.11 -7.61
CA THR A 22 -1.62 21.39 -6.33
C THR A 22 -1.16 22.31 -5.21
N LEU A 23 -0.18 23.18 -5.48
CA LEU A 23 0.29 24.20 -4.54
C LEU A 23 -0.86 25.13 -4.12
N ARG A 24 -1.64 25.62 -5.08
CA ARG A 24 -2.83 26.44 -4.82
C ARG A 24 -3.86 25.67 -4.01
N TYR A 25 -4.12 24.40 -4.34
CA TYR A 25 -5.06 23.57 -3.58
C TYR A 25 -4.61 23.34 -2.14
N ILE A 26 -3.32 23.17 -1.89
CA ILE A 26 -2.81 22.95 -0.53
C ILE A 26 -2.91 24.23 0.30
N ASN A 27 -2.67 25.39 -0.31
CA ASN A 27 -2.62 26.68 0.37
C ASN A 27 -3.96 27.43 0.46
N MET A 28 -4.95 27.09 -0.36
CA MET A 28 -6.29 27.70 -0.27
C MET A 28 -7.02 27.30 1.01
N GLU A 29 -7.86 28.20 1.50
CA GLU A 29 -8.86 27.92 2.54
C GLU A 29 -9.81 26.80 2.12
N LYS A 30 -10.26 26.00 3.08
CA LYS A 30 -11.13 24.85 2.83
C LYS A 30 -12.62 25.22 2.88
N SER A 31 -12.98 26.38 2.34
CA SER A 31 -14.37 26.84 2.24
C SER A 31 -15.04 26.31 0.96
N THR A 32 -16.39 26.25 0.96
CA THR A 32 -17.16 25.82 -0.21
C THR A 32 -16.95 26.75 -1.40
N SER A 33 -16.96 28.07 -1.17
CA SER A 33 -16.76 29.09 -2.20
C SER A 33 -15.41 28.96 -2.90
N GLU A 34 -14.32 28.84 -2.13
CA GLU A 34 -12.98 28.68 -2.70
C GLU A 34 -12.84 27.35 -3.46
N ASN A 35 -13.45 26.26 -2.96
CA ASN A 35 -13.47 24.99 -3.67
C ASN A 35 -14.19 25.07 -5.03
N VAL A 36 -15.29 25.82 -5.11
CA VAL A 36 -16.01 26.06 -6.37
C VAL A 36 -15.14 26.84 -7.35
N LYS A 37 -14.50 27.94 -6.90
CA LYS A 37 -13.57 28.72 -7.73
C LYS A 37 -12.43 27.84 -8.26
N PHE A 38 -11.85 27.00 -7.39
CA PHE A 38 -10.81 26.06 -7.78
C PHE A 38 -11.30 25.01 -8.78
N GLN A 39 -12.51 24.45 -8.61
CA GLN A 39 -13.09 23.53 -9.60
C GLN A 39 -13.29 24.21 -10.95
N ARG A 40 -13.76 25.46 -10.98
CA ARG A 40 -13.92 26.21 -12.24
C ARG A 40 -12.60 26.40 -12.96
N LEU A 41 -11.51 26.65 -12.24
CA LEU A 41 -10.16 26.74 -12.82
C LEU A 41 -9.71 25.39 -13.41
N VAL A 42 -9.88 24.30 -12.66
CA VAL A 42 -9.41 22.95 -13.06
C VAL A 42 -10.25 22.40 -14.21
N ASN A 43 -11.58 22.49 -14.13
CA ASN A 43 -12.51 21.83 -15.06
C ASN A 43 -13.09 22.76 -16.13
N GLY A 44 -12.90 24.08 -16.01
CA GLY A 44 -13.48 25.05 -16.94
C GLY A 44 -12.98 24.85 -18.38
N LYS A 45 -13.90 24.83 -19.35
CA LYS A 45 -13.54 24.64 -20.77
C LYS A 45 -13.42 25.94 -21.55
N GLY A 46 -13.85 27.08 -20.98
CA GLY A 46 -13.86 28.38 -21.65
C GLY A 46 -12.47 29.02 -21.79
N ALA A 47 -12.37 29.99 -22.71
CA ALA A 47 -11.14 30.73 -23.01
C ALA A 47 -10.48 31.33 -21.76
N ARG A 48 -11.29 31.88 -20.83
CA ARG A 48 -10.82 32.43 -19.56
C ARG A 48 -10.08 31.40 -18.70
N ALA A 49 -10.62 30.19 -18.56
CA ALA A 49 -9.98 29.12 -17.77
C ALA A 49 -8.66 28.67 -18.42
N ARG A 50 -8.61 28.61 -19.77
CA ARG A 50 -7.40 28.31 -20.52
C ARG A 50 -6.33 29.39 -20.30
N LEU A 51 -6.71 30.66 -20.41
CA LEU A 51 -5.83 31.80 -20.18
C LEU A 51 -5.21 31.77 -18.77
N TYR A 52 -6.03 31.53 -17.74
CA TYR A 52 -5.51 31.40 -16.36
C TYR A 52 -4.49 30.29 -16.21
N ARG A 53 -4.72 29.10 -16.80
CA ARG A 53 -3.75 28.00 -16.73
C ARG A 53 -2.46 28.34 -17.47
N CYS A 54 -2.55 29.00 -18.63
CA CYS A 54 -1.38 29.48 -19.36
C CYS A 54 -0.58 30.49 -18.53
N ASN A 55 -1.24 31.41 -17.82
CA ASN A 55 -0.57 32.37 -16.96
C ASN A 55 0.14 31.67 -15.79
N LEU A 56 -0.48 30.67 -15.15
CA LEU A 56 0.19 29.88 -14.09
C LEU A 56 1.50 29.23 -14.58
N ILE A 57 1.51 28.70 -15.81
CA ILE A 57 2.71 28.11 -16.41
C ILE A 57 3.77 29.19 -16.66
N LYS A 58 3.38 30.32 -17.28
CA LYS A 58 4.28 31.44 -17.56
C LYS A 58 4.90 32.01 -16.28
N ASP A 59 4.10 32.20 -15.24
CA ASP A 59 4.54 32.71 -13.94
C ASP A 59 5.58 31.78 -13.30
N MET A 60 5.35 30.46 -13.36
CA MET A 60 6.29 29.48 -12.83
C MET A 60 7.60 29.46 -13.63
N LEU A 61 7.54 29.51 -14.97
CA LEU A 61 8.73 29.59 -15.81
C LEU A 61 9.54 30.86 -15.53
N ALA A 62 8.89 32.00 -15.38
CA ALA A 62 9.54 33.26 -15.03
C ALA A 62 10.21 33.18 -13.65
N GLN A 63 9.57 32.55 -12.67
CA GLN A 63 10.12 32.32 -11.34
C GLN A 63 11.35 31.40 -11.37
N LEU A 64 11.30 30.31 -12.13
CA LEU A 64 12.43 29.41 -12.33
C LEU A 64 13.63 30.14 -12.96
N LYS A 65 13.38 30.90 -14.04
CA LYS A 65 14.40 31.72 -14.71
C LYS A 65 15.04 32.73 -13.75
N LYS A 66 14.24 33.41 -12.92
CA LYS A 66 14.73 34.37 -11.91
C LYS A 66 15.65 33.73 -10.87
N GLN A 67 15.50 32.43 -10.62
CA GLN A 67 16.37 31.67 -9.71
C GLN A 67 17.55 31.00 -10.43
N GLY A 68 17.81 31.34 -11.70
CA GLY A 68 18.89 30.74 -12.49
C GLY A 68 18.64 29.26 -12.84
N ILE A 69 17.40 28.78 -12.72
CA ILE A 69 17.04 27.40 -13.04
C ILE A 69 16.66 27.37 -14.52
N VAL A 70 17.53 26.76 -15.33
CA VAL A 70 17.28 26.55 -16.75
C VAL A 70 16.21 25.46 -16.90
N TYR A 71 15.05 25.85 -17.42
CA TYR A 71 13.93 24.95 -17.64
C TYR A 71 13.43 25.14 -19.07
N SER A 72 13.62 24.14 -19.93
CA SER A 72 13.31 24.28 -21.35
C SER A 72 11.78 24.37 -21.60
N PRO A 73 11.30 25.48 -22.20
CA PRO A 73 9.88 25.67 -22.45
C PRO A 73 9.37 24.92 -23.68
N SER A 74 10.24 24.31 -24.49
CA SER A 74 9.86 23.68 -25.77
C SER A 74 9.77 22.15 -25.73
N LEU A 75 9.99 21.53 -24.57
CA LEU A 75 9.97 20.07 -24.46
C LEU A 75 8.54 19.52 -24.57
N LYS A 76 8.39 18.44 -25.36
CA LYS A 76 7.13 17.72 -25.51
C LYS A 76 6.75 16.91 -24.25
N HIS A 77 7.76 16.48 -23.48
CA HIS A 77 7.60 15.67 -22.28
C HIS A 77 8.56 16.13 -21.18
N TYR A 78 8.13 16.01 -19.92
CA TYR A 78 8.95 16.32 -18.76
C TYR A 78 9.31 15.06 -17.99
N SER A 79 10.58 14.66 -18.04
CA SER A 79 11.12 13.52 -17.30
C SER A 79 11.08 13.76 -15.78
N ILE A 80 10.87 12.67 -15.03
CA ILE A 80 10.90 12.68 -13.58
C ILE A 80 12.32 12.86 -13.03
N GLU A 81 13.32 12.34 -13.72
CA GLU A 81 14.74 12.39 -13.37
C GLU A 81 15.34 13.79 -13.59
N GLU A 82 14.93 14.48 -14.65
CA GLU A 82 15.50 15.79 -15.00
C GLU A 82 14.70 16.95 -14.44
N HIS A 83 13.37 16.94 -14.60
CA HIS A 83 12.57 18.15 -14.42
C HIS A 83 12.00 18.31 -13.02
N VAL A 84 11.63 17.20 -12.38
CA VAL A 84 11.08 17.24 -11.01
C VAL A 84 12.13 17.72 -9.99
N PRO A 85 13.41 17.31 -10.05
CA PRO A 85 14.46 17.85 -9.19
C PRO A 85 14.68 19.35 -9.37
N LEU A 86 14.57 19.90 -10.58
CA LEU A 86 14.68 21.35 -10.82
C LEU A 86 13.59 22.13 -10.08
N ILE A 87 12.36 21.60 -10.08
CA ILE A 87 11.25 22.22 -9.33
C ILE A 87 11.45 22.03 -7.82
N GLN A 88 11.96 20.89 -7.36
CA GLN A 88 12.31 20.72 -5.94
C GLN A 88 13.40 21.70 -5.52
N LYS A 89 14.43 21.91 -6.35
CA LYS A 89 15.48 22.92 -6.13
C LYS A 89 14.88 24.32 -6.01
N TYR A 90 13.97 24.68 -6.91
CA TYR A 90 13.23 25.94 -6.82
C TYR A 90 12.53 26.11 -5.48
N PHE A 91 11.82 25.09 -5.00
CA PHE A 91 11.16 25.14 -3.70
C PHE A 91 12.14 25.24 -2.54
N ASN A 92 13.25 24.49 -2.58
CA ASN A 92 14.28 24.54 -1.55
C ASN A 92 14.92 25.93 -1.45
N THR A 93 15.15 26.61 -2.58
CA THR A 93 15.71 27.97 -2.60
C THR A 93 14.68 29.01 -2.18
N ARG A 94 13.47 28.99 -2.74
CA ARG A 94 12.49 30.06 -2.54
C ARG A 94 11.67 29.93 -1.26
N PHE A 95 11.43 28.69 -0.82
CA PHE A 95 10.60 28.33 0.34
C PHE A 95 11.25 27.21 1.18
N PRO A 96 12.42 27.46 1.80
CA PRO A 96 13.16 26.43 2.54
C PRO A 96 12.29 25.67 3.55
N GLY A 97 12.27 24.34 3.45
CA GLY A 97 11.53 23.45 4.35
C GLY A 97 9.98 23.52 4.27
N GLN A 98 9.42 24.31 3.34
CA GLN A 98 7.97 24.48 3.24
C GLN A 98 7.30 23.42 2.37
N TYR A 99 7.91 23.10 1.22
CA TYR A 99 7.33 22.21 0.23
C TYR A 99 8.27 21.08 -0.19
N ARG A 100 7.75 19.86 -0.21
CA ARG A 100 8.42 18.68 -0.80
C ARG A 100 7.55 18.12 -1.91
N LEU A 101 8.16 17.79 -3.05
CA LEU A 101 7.52 17.08 -4.14
C LEU A 101 7.57 15.58 -3.91
N SER A 102 6.48 14.91 -4.27
CA SER A 102 6.42 13.45 -4.35
C SER A 102 5.59 13.04 -5.56
N VAL A 103 6.09 12.11 -6.36
CA VAL A 103 5.45 11.64 -7.58
C VAL A 103 5.20 10.15 -7.46
N PHE A 104 3.97 9.73 -7.75
CA PHE A 104 3.54 8.32 -7.80
C PHE A 104 3.32 7.89 -9.25
N GLY A 105 3.65 6.65 -9.59
CA GLY A 105 3.45 6.08 -10.94
C GLY A 105 2.26 5.12 -11.03
N GLU A 106 2.03 4.57 -12.22
CA GLU A 106 0.87 3.70 -12.51
C GLU A 106 0.96 2.28 -11.96
N ASN A 107 2.13 1.82 -11.54
CA ASN A 107 2.37 0.40 -11.23
C ASN A 107 1.91 -0.04 -9.84
N GLY A 108 0.92 0.64 -9.24
CA GLY A 108 0.31 0.24 -7.97
C GLY A 108 1.28 0.21 -6.78
N GLN A 109 2.47 0.79 -6.93
CA GLN A 109 3.46 0.83 -5.86
C GLN A 109 3.00 1.81 -4.78
N MET A 110 3.02 1.36 -3.53
CA MET A 110 2.79 2.23 -2.38
C MET A 110 3.87 3.30 -2.28
N ARG A 111 5.07 3.06 -2.82
CA ARG A 111 6.19 4.00 -2.76
C ARG A 111 6.13 5.01 -3.91
N PRO A 112 6.45 6.29 -3.67
CA PRO A 112 6.60 7.25 -4.73
C PRO A 112 7.82 6.92 -5.60
N ILE A 113 7.70 7.12 -6.91
CA ILE A 113 8.80 6.98 -7.87
C ILE A 113 9.81 8.13 -7.74
N TYR A 114 9.38 9.27 -7.19
CA TYR A 114 10.27 10.35 -6.75
C TYR A 114 9.75 10.94 -5.44
N LYS A 115 10.65 11.21 -4.51
CA LYS A 115 10.36 11.93 -3.26
C LYS A 115 11.55 12.80 -2.91
N GLY A 116 11.32 14.09 -2.72
CA GLY A 116 12.36 15.01 -2.26
C GLY A 116 12.98 14.52 -0.94
N THR A 117 14.29 14.71 -0.79
CA THR A 117 15.07 14.18 0.34
C THR A 117 14.64 14.77 1.68
N ASP A 118 14.46 16.08 1.72
CA ASP A 118 14.17 16.79 2.97
C ASP A 118 12.69 16.80 3.30
N ARG A 119 12.38 16.56 4.58
CA ARG A 119 11.01 16.73 5.09
C ARG A 119 10.58 18.17 4.95
N ALA A 120 9.32 18.35 4.61
CA ALA A 120 8.72 19.67 4.45
C ALA A 120 7.39 19.75 5.20
N LYS A 121 6.95 20.97 5.51
CA LYS A 121 5.67 21.22 6.17
C LYS A 121 4.48 20.75 5.34
N LYS A 122 4.59 20.80 4.01
CA LYS A 122 3.54 20.43 3.06
C LYS A 122 4.12 19.60 1.92
N ASP A 123 3.43 18.51 1.59
CA ASP A 123 3.80 17.66 0.45
C ASP A 123 2.94 17.98 -0.77
N ILE A 124 3.60 18.29 -1.89
CA ILE A 124 3.00 18.47 -3.21
C ILE A 124 3.07 17.12 -3.91
N CYS A 125 1.94 16.41 -3.89
CA CYS A 125 1.88 15.06 -4.40
C CYS A 125 1.30 15.02 -5.81
N LEU A 126 2.00 14.38 -6.73
CA LEU A 126 1.62 14.24 -8.13
C LEU A 126 1.49 12.76 -8.49
N TYR A 127 0.72 12.49 -9.54
CA TYR A 127 0.56 11.19 -10.15
C TYR A 127 0.99 11.27 -11.61
N LEU A 128 1.95 10.43 -12.02
CA LEU A 128 2.44 10.31 -13.38
C LEU A 128 1.74 9.13 -14.06
N LYS A 129 1.07 9.41 -15.16
CA LYS A 129 0.32 8.43 -15.97
C LYS A 129 0.38 8.79 -17.43
N ASP A 130 0.70 7.83 -18.29
CA ASP A 130 0.76 8.02 -19.75
C ASP A 130 1.60 9.26 -20.15
N GLY A 131 2.73 9.50 -19.48
CA GLY A 131 3.59 10.67 -19.72
C GLY A 131 3.05 12.03 -19.21
N HIS A 132 1.92 12.03 -18.48
CA HIS A 132 1.29 13.24 -17.94
C HIS A 132 1.25 13.27 -16.41
N TYR A 133 1.46 14.47 -15.86
CA TYR A 133 1.39 14.72 -14.42
C TYR A 133 0.02 15.23 -14.00
N TYR A 134 -0.47 14.71 -12.87
CA TYR A 134 -1.73 15.07 -12.27
C TYR A 134 -1.56 15.41 -10.79
N GLY A 135 -2.16 16.49 -10.33
CA GLY A 135 -2.17 16.84 -8.91
C GLY A 135 -3.01 15.88 -8.07
N ILE A 136 -2.44 15.37 -6.98
CA ILE A 136 -3.15 14.56 -5.98
C ILE A 136 -3.64 15.49 -4.86
N ARG A 137 -4.96 15.61 -4.71
CA ARG A 137 -5.58 16.42 -3.65
C ARG A 137 -5.60 15.74 -2.29
N LYS A 138 -5.84 14.42 -2.28
CA LYS A 138 -5.96 13.59 -1.08
C LYS A 138 -5.26 12.27 -1.36
N LEU A 139 -4.12 12.02 -0.69
CA LEU A 139 -3.35 10.80 -0.94
C LEU A 139 -4.15 9.52 -0.68
N ASN A 140 -5.01 9.53 0.34
CA ASN A 140 -5.90 8.42 0.64
C ASN A 140 -6.74 7.99 -0.58
N THR A 141 -7.12 8.93 -1.45
CA THR A 141 -7.93 8.57 -2.64
C THR A 141 -7.15 7.77 -3.68
N LEU A 142 -5.82 7.78 -3.62
CA LEU A 142 -4.96 6.96 -4.47
C LEU A 142 -4.91 5.50 -3.99
N PHE A 143 -4.88 5.27 -2.67
CA PHE A 143 -4.69 3.95 -2.09
C PHE A 143 -5.97 3.29 -1.54
N GLY A 144 -7.10 3.99 -1.53
CA GLY A 144 -8.41 3.45 -1.16
C GLY A 144 -9.15 4.29 -0.12
N LYS A 145 -10.49 4.28 -0.18
CA LYS A 145 -11.35 5.15 0.66
C LYS A 145 -11.13 5.01 2.17
N ASN A 146 -10.74 3.82 2.64
CA ASN A 146 -10.62 3.50 4.07
C ASN A 146 -9.16 3.33 4.54
N LEU A 147 -8.21 3.80 3.73
CA LEU A 147 -6.79 3.74 4.05
C LEU A 147 -6.23 5.15 4.19
N TYR A 148 -5.48 5.35 5.27
CA TYR A 148 -4.55 6.46 5.36
C TYR A 148 -3.21 6.05 4.77
N TYR A 149 -2.46 7.01 4.29
CA TYR A 149 -1.10 6.77 3.82
C TYR A 149 -0.13 7.72 4.52
N CYS A 150 1.00 7.17 4.99
CA CYS A 150 2.08 7.96 5.54
C CYS A 150 3.19 8.07 4.51
N LEU A 151 3.46 9.28 4.03
CA LEU A 151 4.55 9.51 3.09
C LEU A 151 5.92 9.27 3.69
N GLU A 152 6.07 9.46 5.00
CA GLU A 152 7.35 9.22 5.68
C GLU A 152 7.68 7.74 5.84
N CYS A 153 6.66 6.92 6.09
CA CYS A 153 6.82 5.47 6.26
C CYS A 153 6.54 4.67 4.99
N GLU A 154 6.03 5.34 3.96
CA GLU A 154 5.67 4.79 2.65
C GLU A 154 4.77 3.55 2.74
N THR A 155 3.78 3.64 3.64
CA THR A 155 2.84 2.55 3.93
C THR A 155 1.43 3.08 4.16
N THR A 156 0.45 2.25 3.80
CA THR A 156 -0.94 2.45 4.18
C THR A 156 -1.24 1.93 5.59
N TYR A 157 -2.27 2.48 6.24
CA TYR A 157 -2.74 2.03 7.55
C TYR A 157 -4.21 2.41 7.78
N HIS A 158 -4.91 1.66 8.64
CA HIS A 158 -6.33 1.90 8.93
C HIS A 158 -6.56 2.90 10.07
N LYS A 159 -5.69 2.90 11.09
CA LYS A 159 -5.89 3.71 12.30
C LYS A 159 -4.74 4.67 12.55
N LYS A 160 -5.02 5.97 12.54
CA LYS A 160 -4.03 7.03 12.81
C LYS A 160 -3.31 6.88 14.15
N LYS A 161 -4.05 6.49 15.20
CA LYS A 161 -3.48 6.35 16.57
C LYS A 161 -2.41 5.25 16.64
N GLU A 162 -2.62 4.14 15.96
CA GLU A 162 -1.69 3.00 15.92
C GLU A 162 -0.44 3.37 15.13
N HIS A 163 -0.61 3.88 13.90
CA HIS A 163 0.51 4.29 13.05
C HIS A 163 1.37 5.38 13.71
N ARG A 164 0.75 6.35 14.40
CA ARG A 164 1.49 7.40 15.12
C ARG A 164 2.50 6.83 16.12
N GLN A 165 2.30 5.62 16.64
CA GLN A 165 3.25 5.01 17.58
C GLN A 165 4.55 4.55 16.94
N THR A 166 4.53 4.20 15.66
CA THR A 166 5.68 3.64 14.93
C THR A 166 6.14 4.51 13.77
N CYS A 167 5.48 5.65 13.55
CA CYS A 167 5.80 6.55 12.45
C CYS A 167 7.24 7.10 12.54
N LEU A 168 7.98 7.03 11.43
CA LEU A 168 9.34 7.58 11.29
C LEU A 168 9.41 9.10 11.44
N ALA A 169 8.26 9.78 11.36
CA ALA A 169 8.11 11.22 11.59
C ALA A 169 7.80 11.58 13.04
N LYS A 170 7.83 10.60 13.95
CA LYS A 170 7.64 10.83 15.39
C LYS A 170 8.99 10.99 16.07
N CYS A 171 9.15 12.00 16.91
CA CYS A 171 10.24 11.98 17.89
C CYS A 171 9.95 10.99 19.02
N PRO A 172 10.82 10.00 19.28
CA PRO A 172 10.58 9.01 20.32
C PRO A 172 10.59 9.59 21.75
N ARG A 173 11.18 10.78 21.95
CA ARG A 173 11.35 11.40 23.27
C ARG A 173 10.21 12.36 23.65
N CYS A 174 9.82 13.25 22.73
CA CYS A 174 8.78 14.26 22.97
C CYS A 174 7.45 13.96 22.26
N CYS A 175 7.36 12.86 21.48
CA CYS A 175 6.19 12.49 20.70
C CYS A 175 5.67 13.55 19.70
N GLY A 176 6.50 14.56 19.40
CA GLY A 176 6.26 15.51 18.33
C GLY A 176 6.23 14.82 16.97
N MET A 177 5.45 15.39 16.05
CA MET A 177 5.14 14.82 14.72
C MET A 177 5.28 15.89 13.64
N GLY A 178 5.73 15.50 12.44
CA GLY A 178 5.75 16.36 11.26
C GLY A 178 7.16 16.61 10.72
N ALA A 179 7.31 17.73 10.00
CA ALA A 179 8.52 18.05 9.26
C ALA A 179 9.78 18.21 10.14
N ASP A 180 9.59 18.77 11.33
CA ASP A 180 10.68 19.10 12.26
C ASP A 180 11.07 17.92 13.19
N PHE A 181 10.58 16.71 12.90
CA PHE A 181 10.75 15.52 13.71
C PHE A 181 11.41 14.38 12.93
N PRO A 182 12.15 13.47 13.57
CA PRO A 182 12.62 13.52 14.96
C PRO A 182 13.41 14.79 15.28
N CYS A 183 13.37 15.24 16.54
CA CYS A 183 14.08 16.46 16.92
C CYS A 183 15.57 16.31 16.62
N LYS A 184 16.12 17.25 15.85
CA LYS A 184 17.55 17.30 15.54
C LYS A 184 18.35 17.48 16.82
N GLN A 185 19.50 16.80 16.90
CA GLN A 185 20.42 16.97 18.02
C GLN A 185 21.17 18.30 17.86
N ILE A 186 21.40 18.99 18.96
CA ILE A 186 22.25 20.17 19.05
C ILE A 186 23.53 19.72 19.74
N GLU A 187 24.67 19.99 19.12
CA GLU A 187 25.98 19.64 19.64
C GLU A 187 26.24 20.35 20.98
N GLY A 188 26.87 19.64 21.93
CA GLY A 188 27.14 20.15 23.27
C GLY A 188 25.94 20.29 24.20
N PHE A 189 24.71 20.02 23.75
CA PHE A 189 23.53 20.06 24.62
C PHE A 189 23.09 18.66 25.05
N GLU A 190 23.02 18.44 26.37
CA GLU A 190 22.41 17.25 26.94
C GLU A 190 21.64 17.60 28.22
N LEU A 191 20.38 17.15 28.30
CA LEU A 191 19.54 17.37 29.47
C LEU A 191 18.75 16.12 29.83
N TYR A 192 18.69 15.83 31.13
CA TYR A 192 18.08 14.64 31.68
C TYR A 192 16.72 14.93 32.33
N CYS A 193 15.71 14.12 32.03
CA CYS A 193 14.43 14.18 32.73
C CYS A 193 14.43 13.25 33.95
N SER A 194 14.38 13.83 35.15
CA SER A 194 14.34 13.08 36.42
C SER A 194 13.16 12.11 36.55
N LYS A 195 12.01 12.43 35.94
CA LYS A 195 10.78 11.63 36.06
C LYS A 195 10.75 10.37 35.20
N CYS A 196 11.38 10.40 34.03
CA CYS A 196 11.28 9.30 33.05
C CYS A 196 12.63 8.76 32.56
N SER A 197 13.73 9.30 33.08
CA SER A 197 15.11 8.93 32.73
C SER A 197 15.50 9.12 31.26
N ASN A 198 14.72 9.89 30.49
CA ASN A 198 15.06 10.24 29.11
C ASN A 198 16.17 11.29 29.04
N ILE A 199 16.99 11.16 28.00
CA ILE A 199 18.09 12.07 27.66
C ILE A 199 17.69 12.86 26.41
N PHE A 200 17.78 14.19 26.49
CA PHE A 200 17.40 15.13 25.44
C PHE A 200 18.62 15.89 24.94
N ARG A 201 18.84 15.86 23.63
CA ARG A 201 19.92 16.61 22.97
C ARG A 201 19.40 17.84 22.22
N ASN A 202 18.27 18.36 22.67
CA ASN A 202 17.60 19.50 22.07
C ASN A 202 16.67 20.14 23.12
N PRO A 203 16.85 21.42 23.49
CA PRO A 203 16.06 22.08 24.53
C PRO A 203 14.58 22.17 24.16
N ILE A 204 14.25 22.40 22.88
CA ILE A 204 12.86 22.44 22.39
C ILE A 204 12.22 21.05 22.52
N CYS A 205 12.99 19.98 22.32
CA CYS A 205 12.51 18.62 22.54
C CYS A 205 12.18 18.36 24.02
N TYR A 206 13.03 18.84 24.93
CA TYR A 206 12.80 18.72 26.37
C TYR A 206 11.59 19.54 26.83
N ASN A 207 11.51 20.82 26.46
CA ASN A 207 10.39 21.69 26.86
C ASN A 207 9.06 21.09 26.41
N ARG A 208 8.97 20.65 25.14
CA ARG A 208 7.77 19.98 24.63
C ARG A 208 7.45 18.69 25.39
N HIS A 209 8.46 17.94 25.80
CA HIS A 209 8.27 16.72 26.60
C HIS A 209 7.65 17.03 27.97
N ILE A 210 8.08 18.11 28.63
CA ILE A 210 7.55 18.56 29.91
C ILE A 210 6.15 19.16 29.76
N GLU A 211 5.95 20.09 28.83
CA GLU A 211 4.67 20.76 28.57
C GLU A 211 3.54 19.77 28.26
N ASN A 212 3.84 18.74 27.46
CA ASN A 212 2.85 17.72 27.09
C ASN A 212 2.79 16.55 28.09
N ALA A 213 3.48 16.66 29.23
CA ALA A 213 3.56 15.64 30.28
C ALA A 213 3.89 14.23 29.75
N ILE A 214 4.76 14.13 28.73
CA ILE A 214 5.07 12.89 28.03
C ILE A 214 5.72 11.85 28.97
N CYS A 215 6.47 12.32 29.97
CA CYS A 215 7.06 11.49 31.04
C CYS A 215 6.04 10.65 31.82
N ARG A 216 4.75 11.03 31.83
CA ARG A 216 3.69 10.24 32.49
C ARG A 216 3.29 8.99 31.70
N VAL A 217 3.62 8.94 30.41
CA VAL A 217 3.18 7.88 29.49
C VAL A 217 4.37 7.08 28.97
N PHE A 218 5.54 7.70 28.86
CA PHE A 218 6.76 7.07 28.35
C PHE A 218 7.91 7.19 29.34
N LYS A 219 8.63 6.08 29.53
CA LYS A 219 9.84 5.97 30.35
C LYS A 219 10.99 5.37 29.54
N ARG A 220 12.22 5.60 29.97
CA ARG A 220 13.44 5.00 29.41
C ARG A 220 14.03 4.00 30.40
N CYS A 221 14.26 2.75 29.98
CA CYS A 221 15.01 1.77 30.80
C CYS A 221 16.44 2.29 30.98
N LYS A 222 16.92 2.40 32.23
CA LYS A 222 18.28 2.87 32.53
C LYS A 222 19.34 1.86 32.06
N GLU A 223 19.01 0.56 32.05
CA GLU A 223 19.92 -0.51 31.67
C GLU A 223 20.09 -0.62 30.15
N CYS A 224 18.98 -0.75 29.39
CA CYS A 224 19.05 -0.96 27.94
C CYS A 224 18.81 0.30 27.10
N GLY A 225 18.44 1.42 27.73
CA GLY A 225 18.17 2.69 27.05
C GLY A 225 16.88 2.74 26.23
N GLN A 226 16.09 1.65 26.17
CA GLN A 226 14.85 1.60 25.40
C GLN A 226 13.78 2.51 25.99
N ILE A 227 13.12 3.28 25.12
CA ILE A 227 11.94 4.07 25.48
C ILE A 227 10.70 3.19 25.30
N TYR A 228 9.93 3.02 26.36
CA TYR A 228 8.73 2.20 26.39
C TYR A 228 7.53 3.00 26.93
N ARG A 229 6.33 2.51 26.59
CA ARG A 229 5.07 3.10 27.03
C ARG A 229 4.55 2.37 28.27
N LEU A 230 4.09 3.11 29.26
CA LEU A 230 3.38 2.55 30.40
C LEU A 230 2.01 2.02 29.95
N LYS A 231 1.69 0.77 30.28
CA LYS A 231 0.36 0.19 30.07
C LYS A 231 -0.50 0.48 31.29
N ASN A 232 -1.69 1.05 31.10
CA ASN A 232 -2.70 1.22 32.15
C ASN A 232 -3.36 -0.13 32.48
N LYS A 233 -2.63 -1.08 33.05
CA LYS A 233 -3.26 -2.26 33.65
C LYS A 233 -3.20 -2.13 35.16
N LEU A 234 -4.35 -2.41 35.78
CA LEU A 234 -4.48 -2.73 37.19
C LEU A 234 -3.32 -3.66 37.56
N VAL A 235 -2.59 -3.24 38.58
CA VAL A 235 -1.32 -3.79 39.01
C VAL A 235 -1.61 -5.13 39.66
N ASP A 236 -1.30 -6.24 38.99
CA ASP A 236 -1.00 -7.48 39.71
C ASP A 236 0.38 -7.28 40.35
N GLU A 237 0.42 -7.39 41.68
CA GLU A 237 1.51 -7.01 42.57
C GLU A 237 2.82 -7.79 42.33
N ASN A 238 2.80 -8.82 41.48
CA ASN A 238 3.95 -9.68 41.17
C ASN A 238 4.58 -9.46 39.78
N SER A 239 4.10 -8.51 38.97
CA SER A 239 4.76 -8.16 37.71
C SER A 239 5.61 -6.90 37.90
N ASN A 240 6.93 -7.03 37.67
CA ASN A 240 7.90 -5.96 37.79
C ASN A 240 7.35 -4.61 37.30
N LYS A 241 7.27 -3.66 38.23
CA LYS A 241 6.77 -2.30 38.07
C LYS A 241 7.38 -1.68 36.82
N ASP A 242 6.54 -1.21 35.91
CA ASP A 242 6.87 -0.52 34.65
C ASP A 242 7.02 -1.34 33.35
N GLY A 243 6.19 -2.35 33.07
CA GLY A 243 5.74 -2.71 31.70
C GLY A 243 6.75 -3.03 30.58
N HIS A 244 8.06 -2.97 30.84
CA HIS A 244 9.19 -3.23 29.96
C HIS A 244 10.15 -4.15 30.67
N SER A 245 10.45 -5.27 30.02
CA SER A 245 11.44 -6.22 30.48
C SER A 245 12.70 -6.03 29.63
N CYS A 246 13.76 -5.48 30.24
CA CYS A 246 15.02 -5.24 29.55
C CYS A 246 15.58 -6.61 29.06
N PHE A 247 16.22 -6.62 27.88
CA PHE A 247 16.85 -7.81 27.26
C PHE A 247 15.95 -8.98 26.84
N ILE A 248 14.62 -8.86 26.91
CA ILE A 248 13.69 -9.85 26.37
C ILE A 248 13.34 -9.52 24.91
N ARG A 249 13.41 -10.52 24.02
CA ARG A 249 13.08 -10.41 22.59
C ARG A 249 12.03 -11.45 22.21
N PHE A 250 11.11 -11.09 21.32
CA PHE A 250 10.21 -12.07 20.71
C PHE A 250 10.95 -12.79 19.59
N CYS A 251 11.06 -14.11 19.68
CA CYS A 251 11.64 -14.93 18.63
C CYS A 251 10.55 -15.33 17.64
N SER A 252 10.70 -14.92 16.38
CA SER A 252 9.76 -15.25 15.31
C SER A 252 9.73 -16.75 14.96
N LEU A 253 10.79 -17.49 15.29
CA LEU A 253 10.93 -18.91 14.98
C LEU A 253 10.05 -19.77 15.91
N CYS A 254 10.25 -19.65 17.22
CA CYS A 254 9.48 -20.40 18.22
C CYS A 254 8.19 -19.69 18.69
N ARG A 255 8.00 -18.41 18.31
CA ARG A 255 6.86 -17.56 18.71
C ARG A 255 6.74 -17.32 20.22
N SER A 256 7.85 -17.38 20.96
CA SER A 256 7.93 -17.05 22.39
C SER A 256 8.90 -15.91 22.69
N TRP A 257 8.79 -15.35 23.91
CA TRP A 257 9.67 -14.30 24.42
C TRP A 257 10.85 -14.94 25.17
N HIS A 258 12.07 -14.56 24.81
CA HIS A 258 13.30 -15.09 25.41
C HIS A 258 14.20 -13.97 25.89
N ARG A 259 14.96 -14.21 26.97
CA ARG A 259 16.10 -13.35 27.31
C ARG A 259 17.20 -13.53 26.25
N ARG A 260 18.03 -12.50 26.05
CA ARG A 260 19.13 -12.53 25.06
C ARG A 260 20.09 -13.71 25.27
N GLU A 261 20.25 -14.15 26.51
CA GLU A 261 21.14 -15.24 26.91
C GLU A 261 20.50 -16.64 26.78
N GLU A 262 19.18 -16.72 26.66
CA GLU A 262 18.47 -18.00 26.55
C GLU A 262 18.60 -18.54 25.12
N GLN A 263 19.03 -19.80 25.00
CA GLN A 263 18.98 -20.49 23.72
C GLN A 263 17.52 -20.74 23.33
N CYS A 264 17.12 -20.30 22.14
CA CYS A 264 15.79 -20.56 21.63
C CYS A 264 15.68 -22.03 21.22
N PHE A 265 14.95 -22.83 21.99
CA PHE A 265 14.61 -24.19 21.60
C PHE A 265 13.45 -24.16 20.59
N VAL A 266 13.76 -24.27 19.30
CA VAL A 266 12.76 -24.50 18.25
C VAL A 266 12.44 -25.99 18.27
N GLN A 267 11.20 -26.37 18.62
CA GLN A 267 10.77 -27.76 18.45
C GLN A 267 11.03 -28.19 17.00
N PRO A 268 11.55 -29.40 16.75
CA PRO A 268 11.69 -29.92 15.40
C PRO A 268 10.37 -29.73 14.66
N ILE A 269 10.42 -29.15 13.47
CA ILE A 269 9.24 -29.07 12.61
C ILE A 269 8.90 -30.53 12.31
N VAL A 270 7.91 -31.08 13.02
CA VAL A 270 7.28 -32.32 12.59
C VAL A 270 6.62 -31.96 11.28
N PRO A 271 7.10 -32.47 10.12
CA PRO A 271 6.46 -32.18 8.87
C PRO A 271 5.01 -32.62 9.03
N LYS A 272 4.07 -31.67 8.92
CA LYS A 272 2.67 -32.05 8.71
C LYS A 272 2.71 -33.00 7.52
N GLN A 273 2.17 -34.22 7.68
CA GLN A 273 1.97 -35.10 6.54
C GLN A 273 1.15 -34.30 5.52
N ASN A 274 1.82 -33.81 4.48
CA ASN A 274 1.16 -33.16 3.37
C ASN A 274 0.48 -34.28 2.61
N HIS A 275 -0.83 -34.39 2.77
CA HIS A 275 -1.61 -35.20 1.86
C HIS A 275 -1.80 -34.40 0.59
N ASP A 276 -1.41 -35.00 -0.55
CA ASP A 276 -1.72 -34.44 -1.86
C ASP A 276 -3.23 -34.26 -1.97
N TYR A 277 -3.67 -33.02 -2.18
CA TYR A 277 -5.08 -32.70 -2.34
C TYR A 277 -5.30 -31.84 -3.57
N LEU A 278 -6.27 -32.27 -4.37
CA LEU A 278 -6.77 -31.57 -5.53
C LEU A 278 -8.17 -31.07 -5.22
N MET A 279 -8.46 -29.80 -5.51
CA MET A 279 -9.77 -29.20 -5.28
C MET A 279 -10.25 -28.50 -6.56
N ALA A 280 -11.44 -28.86 -7.02
CA ALA A 280 -12.12 -28.19 -8.12
C ALA A 280 -13.31 -27.40 -7.59
N MET A 281 -13.50 -26.21 -8.14
CA MET A 281 -14.63 -25.34 -7.81
C MET A 281 -15.42 -25.01 -9.07
N LEU A 282 -16.73 -25.22 -9.04
CA LEU A 282 -17.64 -25.03 -10.17
C LEU A 282 -18.54 -23.82 -9.96
N PHE A 283 -18.60 -22.98 -10.98
CA PHE A 283 -19.47 -21.81 -11.01
C PHE A 283 -20.27 -21.75 -12.31
N CYS A 284 -21.58 -21.50 -12.20
CA CYS A 284 -22.37 -21.17 -13.39
C CYS A 284 -22.19 -19.73 -13.82
N SER A 285 -22.50 -19.47 -15.09
CA SER A 285 -22.39 -18.15 -15.71
C SER A 285 -23.23 -17.07 -15.00
N MET A 286 -24.39 -17.43 -14.45
CA MET A 286 -25.25 -16.48 -13.72
C MET A 286 -24.68 -16.09 -12.34
N CYS A 287 -24.10 -17.04 -11.59
CA CYS A 287 -23.45 -16.73 -10.31
C CYS A 287 -22.25 -15.78 -10.51
N MET A 288 -21.50 -15.98 -11.60
CA MET A 288 -20.40 -15.07 -11.97
C MET A 288 -20.88 -13.68 -12.35
N ARG A 289 -21.87 -13.57 -13.26
CA ARG A 289 -22.41 -12.27 -13.71
C ARG A 289 -22.95 -11.41 -12.57
N ASN A 290 -23.56 -12.06 -11.57
CA ASN A 290 -24.18 -11.38 -10.45
C ASN A 290 -23.25 -11.22 -9.23
N ASN A 291 -21.96 -11.53 -9.34
CA ASN A 291 -20.98 -11.55 -8.24
C ASN A 291 -21.36 -12.42 -7.03
N LYS A 292 -22.35 -13.32 -7.18
CA LYS A 292 -22.81 -14.26 -6.14
C LYS A 292 -21.86 -15.44 -5.91
N TRP A 293 -20.73 -15.49 -6.63
CA TRP A 293 -19.66 -16.45 -6.38
C TRP A 293 -18.83 -16.10 -5.14
N MET A 294 -18.90 -14.83 -4.67
CA MET A 294 -18.25 -14.36 -3.44
C MET A 294 -19.14 -14.48 -2.19
N GLU A 295 -20.45 -14.68 -2.38
CA GLU A 295 -21.39 -14.95 -1.29
C GLU A 295 -21.18 -16.40 -0.83
N GLU A 296 -21.15 -16.61 0.48
CA GLU A 296 -20.63 -17.77 1.22
C GLU A 296 -20.77 -19.16 0.56
N ASN A 297 -19.78 -20.02 0.86
CA ASN A 297 -19.55 -21.44 0.49
C ASN A 297 -20.72 -22.40 0.79
N THR A 298 -21.96 -21.99 0.58
CA THR A 298 -23.10 -22.88 0.47
C THR A 298 -22.81 -23.77 -0.73
N GLY A 299 -22.51 -25.05 -0.45
CA GLY A 299 -22.03 -26.02 -1.42
C GLY A 299 -22.97 -26.25 -2.61
N CYS A 300 -24.13 -25.61 -2.69
CA CYS A 300 -25.10 -25.81 -3.75
C CYS A 300 -25.36 -24.50 -4.50
N CYS A 301 -25.35 -24.56 -5.83
CA CYS A 301 -25.81 -23.46 -6.66
C CYS A 301 -27.35 -23.43 -6.72
N ARG A 302 -27.99 -22.41 -6.14
CA ARG A 302 -29.47 -22.23 -6.21
C ARG A 302 -30.03 -22.10 -7.64
N ILE A 303 -29.17 -21.81 -8.62
CA ILE A 303 -29.55 -21.66 -10.04
C ILE A 303 -29.36 -22.98 -10.81
N CYS A 304 -28.47 -23.86 -10.36
CA CYS A 304 -27.96 -25.01 -11.12
C CYS A 304 -28.55 -26.36 -10.67
N LEU A 305 -29.73 -26.36 -10.05
CA LEU A 305 -30.29 -27.45 -9.25
C LEU A 305 -29.53 -27.75 -7.94
N PRO A 306 -30.21 -28.26 -6.90
CA PRO A 306 -29.63 -28.45 -5.56
C PRO A 306 -28.57 -29.54 -5.44
N ALA A 307 -28.40 -30.39 -6.47
CA ALA A 307 -27.69 -31.67 -6.35
C ALA A 307 -26.19 -31.63 -6.68
N THR A 308 -25.67 -30.56 -7.28
CA THR A 308 -24.25 -30.48 -7.66
C THR A 308 -23.45 -29.62 -6.68
N SER A 309 -22.54 -30.28 -5.93
CA SER A 309 -21.61 -29.59 -5.05
C SER A 309 -20.72 -28.62 -5.85
N ARG A 310 -20.69 -27.35 -5.46
CA ARG A 310 -19.81 -26.30 -6.01
C ARG A 310 -18.34 -26.61 -5.78
N ILE A 311 -18.01 -27.47 -4.83
CA ILE A 311 -16.64 -27.84 -4.48
C ILE A 311 -16.54 -29.36 -4.48
N GLN A 312 -15.60 -29.88 -5.25
CA GLN A 312 -15.19 -31.27 -5.16
C GLN A 312 -13.71 -31.34 -4.82
N SER A 313 -13.35 -32.31 -3.98
CA SER A 313 -11.96 -32.54 -3.59
C SER A 313 -11.60 -34.01 -3.70
N TRP A 314 -10.38 -34.23 -4.18
CA TRP A 314 -9.73 -35.53 -4.27
C TRP A 314 -8.48 -35.46 -3.43
N THR A 315 -8.40 -36.29 -2.40
CA THR A 315 -7.28 -36.33 -1.46
C THR A 315 -6.64 -37.71 -1.50
N GLY A 316 -5.34 -37.79 -1.24
CA GLY A 316 -4.64 -39.09 -1.10
C GLY A 316 -5.22 -39.98 0.03
N ALA A 317 -5.99 -39.41 0.96
CA ALA A 317 -6.70 -40.16 1.99
C ALA A 317 -7.96 -40.88 1.48
N ARG A 318 -8.51 -40.48 0.32
CA ARG A 318 -9.73 -41.06 -0.27
C ARG A 318 -9.48 -41.81 -1.57
N TYR A 319 -8.37 -41.53 -2.24
CA TYR A 319 -8.09 -42.02 -3.58
C TYR A 319 -6.60 -42.34 -3.70
N ASP A 320 -6.28 -43.49 -4.29
CA ASP A 320 -4.90 -43.89 -4.56
C ASP A 320 -4.21 -42.95 -5.56
N ASN A 321 -4.98 -42.38 -6.48
CA ASN A 321 -4.51 -41.37 -7.43
C ASN A 321 -5.54 -40.23 -7.58
N PRO A 322 -5.47 -39.20 -6.72
CA PRO A 322 -6.41 -38.08 -6.72
C PRO A 322 -6.49 -37.34 -8.07
N LEU A 323 -5.40 -37.32 -8.84
CA LEU A 323 -5.38 -36.68 -10.16
C LEU A 323 -6.14 -37.50 -11.20
N ARG A 324 -5.96 -38.83 -11.22
CA ARG A 324 -6.71 -39.73 -12.12
C ARG A 324 -8.20 -39.62 -11.87
N GLU A 325 -8.60 -39.62 -10.60
CA GLU A 325 -10.00 -39.53 -10.19
C GLU A 325 -10.61 -38.17 -10.54
N PHE A 326 -9.84 -37.08 -10.36
CA PHE A 326 -10.23 -35.76 -10.85
C PHE A 326 -10.44 -35.73 -12.37
N LEU A 327 -9.52 -36.33 -13.14
CA LEU A 327 -9.62 -36.38 -14.59
C LEU A 327 -10.79 -37.24 -15.05
N GLN A 328 -11.02 -38.39 -14.42
CA GLN A 328 -12.20 -39.22 -14.69
C GLN A 328 -13.49 -38.48 -14.37
N TRP A 329 -13.56 -37.77 -13.26
CA TRP A 329 -14.70 -36.92 -12.94
C TRP A 329 -14.89 -35.79 -13.97
N LEU A 330 -13.80 -35.17 -14.46
CA LEU A 330 -13.86 -34.16 -15.51
C LEU A 330 -14.36 -34.73 -16.86
N ILE A 331 -13.95 -35.96 -17.19
CA ILE A 331 -14.24 -36.64 -18.46
C ILE A 331 -15.59 -37.39 -18.44
N PHE A 332 -16.07 -37.86 -17.29
CA PHE A 332 -17.27 -38.69 -17.21
C PHE A 332 -18.30 -38.14 -16.22
N GLY A 333 -17.84 -37.57 -15.10
CA GLY A 333 -18.69 -37.07 -14.01
C GLY A 333 -19.42 -35.75 -14.29
N LEU A 334 -18.94 -34.93 -15.23
CA LEU A 334 -19.60 -33.67 -15.62
C LEU A 334 -20.86 -33.83 -16.50
N GLY A 335 -21.29 -35.06 -16.79
CA GLY A 335 -22.61 -35.38 -17.36
C GLY A 335 -22.93 -34.77 -18.74
N ARG A 336 -24.22 -34.84 -19.13
CA ARG A 336 -24.78 -34.27 -20.37
C ARG A 336 -24.86 -32.72 -20.36
N GLU A 337 -24.44 -32.07 -19.28
CA GLU A 337 -24.43 -30.60 -19.10
C GLU A 337 -23.27 -29.89 -19.83
N ARG A 338 -22.59 -30.62 -20.71
CA ARG A 338 -21.47 -30.25 -21.59
C ARG A 338 -21.78 -29.21 -22.67
N THR A 339 -22.77 -28.33 -22.47
CA THR A 339 -23.15 -27.39 -23.53
C THR A 339 -22.31 -26.12 -23.56
N GLY A 340 -21.25 -25.95 -22.73
CA GLY A 340 -20.42 -24.72 -22.75
C GLY A 340 -18.92 -24.87 -22.54
N ARG A 341 -18.12 -24.03 -23.20
CA ARG A 341 -16.66 -23.84 -23.02
C ARG A 341 -16.30 -23.82 -21.55
N THR A 342 -15.53 -24.80 -21.10
CA THR A 342 -14.95 -24.86 -19.76
C THR A 342 -13.60 -24.14 -19.75
N TYR A 343 -13.46 -23.03 -19.04
CA TYR A 343 -12.13 -22.47 -18.76
C TYR A 343 -11.59 -23.13 -17.49
N ALA A 344 -10.31 -23.47 -17.42
CA ALA A 344 -9.66 -23.99 -16.22
C ALA A 344 -8.62 -22.97 -15.76
N ILE A 345 -8.80 -22.36 -14.58
CA ILE A 345 -7.76 -21.51 -13.98
C ILE A 345 -7.12 -22.29 -12.84
N SER A 346 -5.81 -22.48 -12.92
CA SER A 346 -4.97 -23.02 -11.87
C SER A 346 -4.43 -21.88 -11.02
N HIS A 347 -4.62 -21.93 -9.70
CA HIS A 347 -3.89 -21.05 -8.78
C HIS A 347 -2.93 -21.89 -7.92
N TYR A 348 -1.62 -21.64 -8.06
CA TYR A 348 -0.59 -22.27 -7.23
C TYR A 348 -0.56 -21.58 -5.86
N GLY A 349 -0.94 -22.32 -4.82
CA GLY A 349 -0.90 -21.87 -3.44
C GLY A 349 0.22 -22.53 -2.63
N GLY A 350 1.46 -22.54 -3.14
CA GLY A 350 2.53 -23.31 -2.51
C GLY A 350 2.40 -24.82 -2.73
N TRP A 351 3.35 -25.58 -2.16
CA TRP A 351 3.64 -26.98 -2.52
C TRP A 351 2.36 -27.86 -2.51
N VAL A 352 2.02 -28.34 -3.71
CA VAL A 352 0.94 -29.29 -4.06
C VAL A 352 -0.49 -28.87 -3.70
N ILE A 353 -0.86 -27.63 -4.05
CA ILE A 353 -2.27 -27.20 -4.01
C ILE A 353 -2.70 -26.75 -5.41
N PHE A 354 -3.48 -27.59 -6.09
CA PHE A 354 -4.11 -27.25 -7.36
C PHE A 354 -5.57 -26.87 -7.13
N LYS A 355 -5.87 -25.57 -7.22
CA LYS A 355 -7.25 -25.08 -7.34
C LYS A 355 -7.57 -24.91 -8.82
N VAL A 356 -8.53 -25.68 -9.32
CA VAL A 356 -9.01 -25.57 -10.71
C VAL A 356 -10.39 -24.92 -10.72
N TYR A 357 -10.50 -23.75 -11.37
CA TYR A 357 -11.76 -23.06 -11.59
C TYR A 357 -12.31 -23.41 -12.97
N LEU A 358 -13.46 -24.07 -13.03
CA LEU A 358 -14.13 -24.48 -14.27
C LEU A 358 -15.26 -23.51 -14.64
N PHE A 359 -15.20 -22.87 -15.82
CA PHE A 359 -16.17 -21.84 -16.26
C PHE A 359 -16.91 -22.27 -17.52
N PHE A 360 -18.26 -22.28 -17.61
CA PHE A 360 -18.99 -22.74 -18.82
C PHE A 360 -19.56 -21.58 -19.70
N LYS A 361 -19.26 -21.54 -21.01
CA LYS A 361 -19.88 -20.62 -22.01
C LYS A 361 -20.22 -21.31 -23.34
N ALA A 362 -21.47 -21.31 -23.78
CA ALA A 362 -21.96 -22.12 -24.90
C ALA A 362 -21.07 -22.23 -26.19
N ILE A 363 -21.02 -23.45 -26.76
CA ILE A 363 -20.49 -23.93 -28.07
C ILE A 363 -19.06 -24.55 -28.12
N ASN A 364 -19.04 -25.82 -28.58
CA ASN A 364 -17.99 -26.79 -29.06
C ASN A 364 -16.77 -27.14 -28.17
N GLN A 365 -16.61 -28.44 -27.84
CA GLN A 365 -15.88 -28.91 -26.63
C GLN A 365 -14.70 -29.90 -26.77
N SER A 366 -14.30 -30.40 -27.95
CA SER A 366 -13.26 -31.46 -28.00
C SER A 366 -11.82 -30.96 -27.80
N VAL A 367 -11.52 -29.69 -28.10
CA VAL A 367 -10.14 -29.19 -28.24
C VAL A 367 -9.51 -28.69 -26.93
N ILE A 368 -10.33 -28.30 -25.94
CA ILE A 368 -9.85 -27.63 -24.71
C ILE A 368 -9.39 -28.65 -23.65
N ALA A 369 -10.10 -29.76 -23.49
CA ALA A 369 -9.70 -30.83 -22.56
C ALA A 369 -8.33 -31.41 -22.94
N LEU A 370 -8.09 -31.66 -24.23
CA LEU A 370 -6.80 -32.14 -24.76
C LEU A 370 -5.66 -31.13 -24.52
N LYS A 371 -5.91 -29.82 -24.66
CA LYS A 371 -4.89 -28.79 -24.38
C LYS A 371 -4.55 -28.68 -22.90
N PHE A 372 -5.53 -28.83 -22.02
CA PHE A 372 -5.30 -28.81 -20.57
C PHE A 372 -4.57 -30.08 -20.09
N ILE A 373 -4.94 -31.24 -20.62
CA ILE A 373 -4.24 -32.52 -20.37
C ILE A 373 -2.78 -32.41 -20.83
N ARG A 374 -2.52 -31.99 -22.08
CA ARG A 374 -1.14 -31.81 -22.57
C ARG A 374 -0.33 -30.79 -21.77
N TRP A 375 -0.96 -29.72 -21.29
CA TRP A 375 -0.31 -28.74 -20.41
C TRP A 375 0.04 -29.33 -19.04
N LEU A 376 -0.85 -30.16 -18.48
CA LEU A 376 -0.60 -30.90 -17.24
C LEU A 376 0.55 -31.90 -17.42
N GLU A 377 0.52 -32.74 -18.46
CA GLU A 377 1.58 -33.70 -18.77
C GLU A 377 2.95 -33.01 -18.89
N HIS A 378 3.02 -31.89 -19.61
CA HIS A 378 4.24 -31.11 -19.76
C HIS A 378 4.73 -30.49 -18.44
N LYS A 379 3.83 -30.14 -17.50
CA LYS A 379 4.20 -29.46 -16.25
C LYS A 379 4.47 -30.38 -15.08
N THR A 380 3.87 -31.57 -15.06
CA THR A 380 4.03 -32.55 -13.98
C THR A 380 4.91 -33.74 -14.36
N GLY A 381 5.21 -33.93 -15.65
CA GLY A 381 5.96 -35.09 -16.15
C GLY A 381 5.15 -36.39 -16.14
N LEU A 382 3.84 -36.31 -15.86
CA LEU A 382 2.94 -37.46 -15.88
C LEU A 382 2.50 -37.75 -17.32
N HIS A 383 2.73 -38.97 -17.80
CA HIS A 383 2.16 -39.46 -19.06
C HIS A 383 0.79 -40.08 -18.78
N ILE A 384 -0.27 -39.51 -19.36
CA ILE A 384 -1.63 -40.04 -19.23
C ILE A 384 -1.88 -40.90 -20.48
N GLN A 385 -1.91 -42.24 -20.32
CA GLN A 385 -2.27 -43.14 -21.43
C GLN A 385 -3.73 -42.87 -21.85
N HIS A 386 -3.92 -42.66 -23.15
CA HIS A 386 -5.18 -42.27 -23.77
C HIS A 386 -6.21 -43.40 -23.81
#